data_AF-A0A2V5VXE7-F1
#
_entry.id   AF-A0A2V5VXE7-F1
#
_cell.length_a   1.000
_cell.length_b   1.000
_cell.length_c   1.000
_cell.angle_alpha   90.00
_cell.angle_beta   90.00
_cell.angle_gamma   90.00
#
_symmetry.space_group_name_H-M   'P 1'
#
loop_
_entity.id
_entity.type
_entity.pdbx_description
1 polymer ?
#
loop_
_entity_poly.entity_id
_entity_poly.type
_entity_poly.pdbx_seq_one_letter_code
_entity_poly.pdbx_strand_id
1 'polypeptide(L)'
;MKKLASLFLVMLAFGFLVAPSRAGDEKDKNLTKQIWDVLTECKKITAGTTRTELLKVFTTEGGLSTAAHRTFVHRRCPYIKVDVDFTLQTRSRRTGGPPTR
;
A
#
# COMPACT_ATOMS: atom_id res chain seq x y z
N MET A 1 37.92 -11.53 -44.99
CA MET A 1 37.86 -11.93 -43.57
C MET A 1 38.55 -10.95 -42.61
N LYS A 2 39.58 -10.20 -43.02
CA LYS A 2 40.32 -9.27 -42.14
C LYS A 2 39.50 -8.06 -41.64
N LYS A 3 38.61 -7.50 -42.47
CA LYS A 3 37.74 -6.37 -42.08
C LYS A 3 36.62 -6.77 -41.10
N LEU A 4 36.17 -8.03 -41.16
CA LEU A 4 35.17 -8.58 -40.25
C LEU A 4 35.78 -8.80 -38.87
N ALA A 5 36.98 -9.37 -38.80
CA ALA A 5 37.74 -9.52 -37.56
C ALA A 5 38.03 -8.18 -36.86
N SER A 6 38.29 -7.13 -37.65
CA SER A 6 38.49 -5.77 -37.11
C SER A 6 37.22 -5.17 -36.51
N LEU A 7 36.04 -5.47 -37.07
CA LEU A 7 34.77 -4.94 -36.55
C LEU A 7 34.40 -5.57 -35.20
N PHE A 8 34.68 -6.87 -35.03
CA PHE A 8 34.52 -7.58 -33.76
C PHE A 8 35.49 -7.07 -32.68
N LEU A 9 36.71 -6.69 -33.07
CA LEU A 9 37.70 -6.13 -32.15
C LEU A 9 37.29 -4.74 -31.62
N VAL A 10 36.64 -3.92 -32.45
CA VAL A 10 36.08 -2.62 -32.01
C VAL A 10 34.89 -2.79 -31.07
N MET A 11 34.02 -3.78 -31.31
CA MET A 11 32.90 -4.10 -30.40
C MET A 11 33.35 -4.63 -29.03
N LEU A 12 34.43 -5.43 -29.00
CA LEU A 12 35.06 -5.86 -27.75
C LEU A 12 35.74 -4.70 -27.00
N ALA A 13 36.27 -3.70 -27.70
CA ALA A 13 36.89 -2.52 -27.10
C ALA A 13 35.87 -1.45 -26.63
N PHE A 14 34.71 -1.33 -27.29
CA PHE A 14 33.65 -0.37 -26.93
C PHE A 14 32.59 -0.92 -25.96
N GLY A 15 32.54 -2.24 -25.75
CA GLY A 15 31.53 -2.90 -24.90
C GLY A 15 31.68 -2.68 -23.38
N PHE A 16 32.68 -1.94 -22.92
CA PHE A 16 32.98 -1.76 -21.49
C PHE A 16 32.63 -0.38 -20.92
N LEU A 17 31.80 0.43 -21.60
CA LEU A 17 31.22 1.63 -20.98
C LEU A 17 29.77 1.42 -20.51
N VAL A 18 29.46 0.23 -20.02
CA VAL A 18 28.34 0.07 -19.09
C VAL A 18 28.93 0.17 -17.70
N ALA A 19 28.94 1.39 -17.16
CA ALA A 19 29.22 1.58 -15.74
C ALA A 19 28.30 0.63 -14.96
N PRO A 20 28.81 -0.16 -14.01
CA PRO A 20 27.93 -0.93 -13.16
C PRO A 20 26.99 0.08 -12.49
N SER A 21 25.69 -0.07 -12.72
CA SER A 21 24.69 0.60 -11.89
C SER A 21 25.02 0.15 -10.47
N ARG A 22 25.68 1.02 -9.70
CA ARG A 22 25.87 0.83 -8.27
C ARG A 22 24.46 0.91 -7.71
N ALA A 23 23.78 -0.23 -7.64
CA ALA A 23 22.68 -0.40 -6.71
C ALA A 23 23.32 -0.18 -5.34
N GLY A 24 23.28 1.07 -4.86
CA GLY A 24 23.81 1.41 -3.57
C GLY A 24 23.06 0.58 -2.56
N ASP A 25 23.75 -0.36 -1.92
CA ASP A 25 23.30 -1.03 -0.69
C ASP A 25 23.41 -0.05 0.50
N GLU A 26 23.12 1.23 0.26
CA GLU A 26 23.00 2.20 1.32
C GLU A 26 21.55 2.16 1.79
N LYS A 27 21.33 1.48 2.92
CA LYS A 27 20.02 1.46 3.58
C LYS A 27 19.65 2.88 3.96
N ASP A 28 18.65 3.42 3.26
CA ASP A 28 18.06 4.70 3.61
C ASP A 28 17.47 4.63 5.03
N LYS A 29 18.20 5.25 5.97
CA LYS A 29 17.83 5.30 7.40
C LYS A 29 16.54 6.06 7.62
N ASN A 30 16.26 7.06 6.80
CA ASN A 30 15.05 7.86 6.90
C ASN A 30 13.84 7.04 6.45
N LEU A 31 13.95 6.36 5.30
CA LEU A 31 12.92 5.43 4.83
C LEU A 31 12.68 4.30 5.85
N THR A 32 13.75 3.72 6.40
CA THR A 32 13.66 2.69 7.44
C THR A 32 12.87 3.17 8.65
N LYS A 33 13.15 4.39 9.14
CA LYS A 33 12.42 5.01 10.24
C LYS A 33 10.96 5.26 9.89
N GLN A 34 10.67 5.79 8.70
CA GLN A 34 9.30 6.02 8.24
C GLN A 34 8.49 4.73 8.21
N ILE A 35 9.05 3.65 7.64
CA ILE A 35 8.41 2.34 7.60
C ILE A 35 8.15 1.82 9.02
N TRP A 36 9.15 1.94 9.91
CA TRP A 36 9.00 1.52 11.30
C TRP A 36 7.86 2.26 12.04
N ASP A 37 7.76 3.58 11.85
CA ASP A 37 6.70 4.39 12.44
C ASP A 37 5.32 3.95 11.93
N VAL A 38 5.19 3.70 10.63
CA VAL A 38 3.93 3.20 10.03
C VAL A 38 3.57 1.81 10.57
N LEU A 39 4.53 0.88 10.64
CA LEU A 39 4.29 -0.46 11.20
C LEU A 39 3.85 -0.40 12.67
N THR A 40 4.41 0.55 13.44
CA THR A 40 4.04 0.78 14.83
C THR A 40 2.62 1.34 14.97
N GLU A 41 2.20 2.20 14.05
CA GLU A 41 0.81 2.68 13.96
C GLU A 41 -0.15 1.55 13.58
N CYS A 42 0.19 0.72 12.59
CA CYS A 42 -0.62 -0.42 12.18
C CYS A 42 -0.86 -1.42 13.33
N LYS A 43 0.13 -1.66 14.19
CA LYS A 43 0.00 -2.54 15.36
C LYS A 43 -1.03 -2.07 16.38
N LYS A 44 -1.38 -0.78 16.40
CA LYS A 44 -2.40 -0.23 17.33
C LYS A 44 -3.83 -0.52 16.86
N ILE A 45 -4.01 -0.96 15.62
CA ILE A 45 -5.32 -1.36 15.12
C ILE A 45 -5.60 -2.77 15.60
N THR A 46 -6.68 -2.91 16.35
CA THR A 46 -7.15 -4.20 16.87
C THR A 46 -8.56 -4.47 16.39
N ALA A 47 -8.92 -5.75 16.32
CA ALA A 47 -10.31 -6.15 16.08
C ALA A 47 -11.22 -5.52 17.13
N GLY A 48 -12.37 -4.99 16.70
CA GLY A 48 -13.31 -4.26 17.55
C GLY A 48 -13.20 -2.73 17.47
N THR A 49 -12.18 -2.20 16.79
CA THR A 49 -12.12 -0.76 16.48
C THR A 49 -13.21 -0.34 15.48
N THR A 50 -13.64 0.92 15.59
CA THR A 50 -14.68 1.47 14.73
C THR A 50 -14.12 1.97 13.40
N ARG A 51 -14.98 2.09 12.38
CA ARG A 51 -14.61 2.70 11.09
C ARG A 51 -14.05 4.11 11.27
N THR A 52 -14.58 4.89 12.21
CA THR A 52 -14.12 6.26 12.50
C THR A 52 -12.71 6.27 13.07
N GLU A 53 -12.36 5.31 13.93
CA GLU A 53 -11.01 5.17 14.45
C GLU A 53 -10.02 4.75 13.37
N LEU A 54 -10.41 3.79 12.53
CA LEU A 54 -9.60 3.35 11.40
C LEU A 54 -9.26 4.51 10.45
N LEU A 55 -10.25 5.37 10.16
CA LEU A 55 -10.10 6.55 9.32
C LEU A 55 -9.16 7.63 9.89
N LYS A 56 -8.72 7.55 11.15
CA LYS A 56 -7.70 8.49 11.69
C LYS A 56 -6.32 8.18 11.13
N VAL A 57 -6.02 6.91 10.89
CA VAL A 57 -4.70 6.42 10.45
C VAL A 57 -4.71 6.06 8.96
N PHE A 58 -5.86 5.60 8.47
CA PHE A 58 -6.05 5.18 7.09
C PHE A 58 -6.99 6.12 6.33
N THR A 59 -6.99 5.99 5.02
CA THR A 59 -8.01 6.54 4.12
C THR A 59 -8.62 5.40 3.31
N THR A 60 -9.80 5.62 2.75
CA THR A 60 -10.48 4.62 1.93
C THR A 60 -9.74 4.40 0.63
N GLU A 61 -9.52 3.15 0.25
CA GLU A 61 -9.15 2.85 -1.13
C GLU A 61 -10.36 3.06 -2.05
N GLY A 62 -10.11 3.49 -3.29
CA GLY A 62 -11.11 3.40 -4.35
C GLY A 62 -11.36 1.95 -4.76
N GLY A 63 -12.40 1.71 -5.56
CA GLY A 63 -12.79 0.38 -6.02
C GLY A 63 -14.06 -0.14 -5.35
N LEU A 64 -14.30 -1.46 -5.47
CA LEU A 64 -15.51 -2.09 -4.98
C LEU A 64 -15.46 -2.22 -3.45
N SER A 65 -16.43 -1.61 -2.77
CA SER A 65 -16.54 -1.70 -1.31
C SER A 65 -18.02 -1.77 -0.91
N THR A 66 -18.30 -2.56 0.11
CA THR A 66 -19.63 -2.66 0.71
C THR A 66 -19.64 -2.02 2.10
N ALA A 67 -20.83 -1.85 2.68
CA ALA A 67 -20.94 -1.35 4.05
C ALA A 67 -20.21 -2.26 5.05
N ALA A 68 -20.20 -3.58 4.80
CA ALA A 68 -19.57 -4.58 5.63
C ALA A 68 -18.08 -4.79 5.30
N HIS A 69 -17.67 -4.73 4.04
CA HIS A 69 -16.29 -5.02 3.63
C HIS A 69 -15.65 -3.84 2.89
N ARG A 70 -14.45 -3.43 3.33
CA ARG A 70 -13.73 -2.31 2.71
C ARG A 70 -12.21 -2.42 2.89
N THR A 71 -11.49 -2.11 1.83
CA THR A 71 -10.04 -1.88 1.85
C THR A 71 -9.71 -0.44 2.22
N PHE A 72 -8.71 -0.26 3.06
CA PHE A 72 -8.16 1.02 3.45
C PHE A 72 -6.66 1.06 3.21
N VAL A 73 -6.14 2.25 2.89
CA VAL A 73 -4.70 2.49 2.67
C VAL A 73 -4.15 3.44 3.71
N HIS A 74 -2.92 3.20 4.15
CA HIS A 74 -2.30 4.04 5.17
C HIS A 74 -2.05 5.46 4.63
N ARG A 75 -2.42 6.49 5.38
CA ARG A 75 -2.38 7.89 4.91
C ARG A 75 -0.99 8.36 4.47
N ARG A 76 0.05 7.88 5.15
CA ARG A 76 1.47 8.24 4.87
C ARG A 76 2.20 7.23 3.98
N CYS A 77 1.63 6.05 3.75
CA CYS A 77 2.29 4.97 3.00
C CYS A 77 1.24 4.16 2.22
N PRO A 78 0.90 4.58 1.00
CA PRO A 78 -0.16 3.93 0.20
C PRO A 78 0.12 2.47 -0.17
N TYR A 79 1.36 1.99 0.03
CA TYR A 79 1.74 0.59 -0.15
C TYR A 79 1.23 -0.32 0.96
N ILE A 80 0.84 0.24 2.11
CA ILE A 80 0.29 -0.52 3.22
C ILE A 80 -1.24 -0.44 3.16
N LYS A 81 -1.84 -1.60 3.00
CA LYS A 81 -3.29 -1.78 2.87
C LYS A 81 -3.82 -2.71 3.95
N VAL A 82 -5.07 -2.49 4.34
CA VAL A 82 -5.80 -3.38 5.25
C VAL A 82 -7.20 -3.63 4.72
N ASP A 83 -7.57 -4.89 4.63
CA ASP A 83 -8.94 -5.31 4.33
C ASP A 83 -9.69 -5.53 5.65
N VAL A 84 -10.86 -4.91 5.77
CA VAL A 84 -11.61 -4.92 7.03
C VAL A 84 -13.05 -5.33 6.79
N ASP A 85 -13.47 -6.32 7.58
CA ASP A 85 -14.85 -6.73 7.76
C ASP A 85 -15.47 -6.07 9.00
N PHE A 86 -16.58 -5.38 8.81
CA PHE A 86 -17.36 -4.72 9.84
C PHE A 86 -18.65 -5.48 10.13
N THR A 87 -18.90 -5.74 11.40
CA THR A 87 -20.21 -6.16 11.87
C THR A 87 -21.18 -4.98 11.82
N LEU A 88 -22.17 -5.05 10.93
CA LEU A 88 -23.21 -4.02 10.83
C LEU A 88 -24.19 -4.16 12.00
N GLN A 89 -24.42 -3.07 12.74
CA GLN A 89 -25.52 -3.04 13.69
C GLN A 89 -26.83 -2.85 12.92
N THR A 90 -27.69 -3.87 12.93
CA THR A 90 -29.07 -3.72 12.46
C THR A 90 -29.73 -2.63 13.28
N ARG A 91 -30.15 -1.54 12.63
CA ARG A 91 -31.03 -0.57 13.26
C ARG A 91 -32.36 -1.28 13.46
N SER A 92 -32.71 -1.60 14.71
CA SER A 92 -34.06 -2.05 15.04
C SER A 92 -35.02 -0.99 14.52
N ARG A 93 -35.74 -1.34 13.45
CA ARG A 93 -36.74 -0.47 12.82
C ARG A 93 -37.78 -0.25 13.90
N ARG A 94 -37.92 0.98 14.40
CA ARG A 94 -39.04 1.34 15.29
C ARG A 94 -40.32 0.89 14.59
N THR A 95 -40.90 -0.21 15.05
CA THR A 95 -42.23 -0.68 14.68
C THR A 95 -43.24 0.23 15.37
N GLY A 96 -43.27 1.49 14.96
CA GLY A 96 -44.38 2.40 15.23
C GLY A 96 -45.19 2.48 13.95
N GLY A 97 -46.11 1.53 13.76
CA GLY A 97 -47.15 1.68 12.73
C GLY A 97 -48.02 2.89 13.09
N PRO A 98 -48.58 3.61 12.09
CA PRO A 98 -49.48 4.73 12.37
C PRO A 98 -50.75 4.20 13.06
N PRO A 99 -51.32 4.91 14.05
CA PRO A 99 -52.62 4.54 14.59
C PRO A 99 -53.65 4.68 13.48
N THR A 100 -54.29 3.56 13.12
CA THR A 100 -55.53 3.56 12.34
C THR A 100 -56.56 4.39 13.07
N ARG A 101 -57.05 5.44 12.41
CA ARG A 101 -58.28 6.14 12.78
C ARG A 101 -59.35 5.79 11.75
#